data_AF-A0A4Y7SB08-F1
#
_entry.id   AF-A0A4Y7SB08-F1
#
_cell.length_a   1.000
_cell.length_b   1.000
_cell.length_c   1.000
_cell.angle_alpha   90.00
_cell.angle_beta   90.00
_cell.angle_gamma   90.00
#
_symmetry.space_group_name_H-M   'P 1'
#
loop_
_entity.id
_entity.type
_entity.pdbx_description
1 polymer ?
#
loop_
_entity_poly.entity_id
_entity_poly.type
_entity_poly.pdbx_seq_one_letter_code
_entity_poly.pdbx_strand_id
1 'polypeptide(L)'
;IYGYAGCSKSAISQAVAEQLAQEDRLAASFFFFRGAGDRSTISQFAHTIAHQLTATIPDALSIIESAVKRNPGLLSTSTSSLSVQFRELVLNPMKIAASSVELASATILLDGLDEC
;
A
#
# COMPACT_ATOMS: atom_id res chain seq x y z
N ILE A 1 6.10 -14.47 -0.64
CA ILE A 1 6.10 -15.95 -0.46
C ILE A 1 5.51 -16.53 -1.74
N TYR A 2 6.15 -17.51 -2.38
CA TYR A 2 5.62 -18.14 -3.61
C TYR A 2 5.35 -19.63 -3.36
N GLY A 3 4.24 -20.16 -3.87
CA GLY A 3 3.85 -21.56 -3.72
C GLY A 3 2.58 -21.86 -4.51
N TYR A 4 2.13 -23.13 -4.55
CA TYR A 4 0.94 -23.54 -5.30
C TYR A 4 -0.36 -22.96 -4.71
N ALA A 5 -1.38 -22.72 -5.54
CA ALA A 5 -2.71 -22.31 -5.09
C ALA A 5 -3.32 -23.39 -4.17
N GLY A 6 -3.96 -22.97 -3.07
CA GLY A 6 -4.48 -23.88 -2.05
C GLY A 6 -3.51 -24.24 -0.92
N CYS A 7 -2.25 -23.77 -0.98
CA CYS A 7 -1.40 -23.70 0.21
C CYS A 7 -1.82 -22.48 1.04
N SER A 8 -1.82 -22.60 2.37
CA SER A 8 -2.18 -21.54 3.34
C SER A 8 -1.25 -20.31 3.34
N LYS A 9 -0.75 -19.88 2.18
CA LYS A 9 0.15 -18.75 1.99
C LYS A 9 -0.48 -17.46 2.49
N SER A 10 -1.76 -17.23 2.19
CA SER A 10 -2.48 -16.06 2.71
C SER A 10 -2.58 -16.07 4.23
N ALA A 11 -2.74 -17.25 4.85
CA ALA A 11 -2.69 -17.37 6.31
C ALA A 11 -1.28 -17.06 6.87
N ILE A 12 -0.21 -17.47 6.16
CA ILE A 12 1.17 -17.12 6.55
C ILE A 12 1.43 -15.63 6.35
N SER A 13 1.03 -15.06 5.22
CA SER A 13 1.15 -13.63 4.91
C SER A 13 0.39 -12.79 5.94
N GLN A 14 -0.79 -13.23 6.36
CA GLN A 14 -1.55 -12.61 7.44
C GLN A 14 -0.81 -12.69 8.77
N ALA A 15 -0.34 -13.88 9.17
CA ALA A 15 0.40 -14.05 10.43
C ALA A 15 1.68 -13.19 10.46
N VAL A 16 2.40 -13.08 9.34
CA VAL A 16 3.58 -12.21 9.21
C VAL A 16 3.19 -10.74 9.31
N ALA A 17 2.09 -10.31 8.68
CA ALA A 17 1.60 -8.94 8.80
C ALA A 17 1.24 -8.60 10.26
N GLU A 18 0.53 -9.50 10.95
CA GLU A 18 0.17 -9.34 12.37
C GLU A 18 1.43 -9.23 13.24
N GLN A 19 2.44 -10.07 13.02
CA GLN A 19 3.70 -9.99 13.76
C GLN A 19 4.44 -8.66 13.50
N LEU A 20 4.56 -8.24 12.23
CA LEU A 20 5.22 -6.98 11.90
C LEU A 20 4.46 -5.76 12.44
N ALA A 21 3.13 -5.82 12.52
CA ALA A 21 2.32 -4.78 13.13
C ALA A 21 2.55 -4.70 14.64
N GLN A 22 2.68 -5.84 15.33
CA GLN A 22 3.03 -5.88 16.76
C GLN A 22 4.44 -5.34 17.06
N GLU A 23 5.35 -5.45 16.11
CA GLU A 23 6.72 -4.94 16.22
C GLU A 23 6.84 -3.45 15.79
N ASP A 24 5.74 -2.77 15.44
CA ASP A 24 5.73 -1.41 14.87
C ASP A 24 6.56 -1.27 13.57
N ARG A 25 6.69 -2.37 12.81
CA ARG A 25 7.49 -2.45 11.57
C ARG A 25 6.65 -2.59 10.31
N LEU A 26 5.35 -2.81 10.45
CA LEU A 26 4.42 -2.84 9.31
C LEU A 26 3.96 -1.42 8.98
N ALA A 27 4.39 -0.91 7.84
CA ALA A 27 3.95 0.40 7.34
C ALA A 27 2.57 0.32 6.66
N ALA A 28 2.32 -0.78 5.93
CA ALA A 28 1.05 -1.05 5.26
C ALA A 28 0.93 -2.54 4.88
N SER A 29 -0.30 -3.01 4.69
CA SER A 29 -0.59 -4.33 4.14
C SER A 29 -1.82 -4.32 3.26
N PHE A 30 -1.79 -5.08 2.17
CA PHE A 30 -2.95 -5.29 1.30
C PHE A 30 -3.01 -6.74 0.81
N PHE A 31 -4.21 -7.32 0.84
CA PHE A 31 -4.48 -8.69 0.46
C PHE A 31 -5.45 -8.65 -0.74
N PHE A 32 -5.01 -9.16 -1.88
CA PHE A 32 -5.84 -9.33 -3.06
C PHE A 32 -6.70 -10.59 -2.89
N PHE A 33 -7.98 -10.50 -3.26
CA PHE A 33 -8.93 -11.61 -3.18
C PHE A 33 -9.57 -11.85 -4.55
N ARG A 34 -9.59 -13.11 -4.99
CA ARG A 34 -10.37 -13.53 -6.17
C ARG A 34 -11.82 -13.06 -6.10
N GLY A 35 -12.26 -12.35 -7.14
CA GLY A 35 -13.66 -11.95 -7.35
C GLY A 35 -14.02 -10.51 -6.99
N ALA A 36 -13.06 -9.70 -6.50
CA ALA A 36 -13.28 -8.28 -6.17
C ALA A 36 -13.31 -7.32 -7.40
N GLY A 37 -13.06 -7.85 -8.61
CA GLY A 37 -13.03 -7.08 -9.86
C GLY A 37 -11.74 -6.26 -10.02
N ASP A 38 -11.02 -6.48 -11.12
CA ASP A 38 -9.62 -6.04 -11.27
C ASP A 38 -9.44 -4.53 -11.11
N ARG A 39 -10.32 -3.71 -11.73
CA ARG A 39 -10.15 -2.26 -11.74
C ARG A 39 -10.46 -1.58 -10.41
N SER A 40 -11.43 -2.08 -9.66
CA SER A 40 -11.80 -1.56 -8.33
C SER A 40 -10.81 -2.01 -7.27
N THR A 41 -10.34 -3.25 -7.34
CA THR A 41 -9.41 -3.81 -6.35
C THR A 41 -8.05 -3.11 -6.42
N ILE A 42 -7.58 -2.88 -7.64
CA ILE A 42 -6.30 -2.21 -7.91
C ILE A 42 -6.32 -0.72 -7.54
N SER A 43 -7.43 -0.03 -7.76
CA SER A 43 -7.53 1.37 -7.35
C SER A 43 -7.65 1.52 -5.85
N GLN A 44 -8.39 0.63 -5.20
CA GLN A 44 -8.46 0.54 -3.75
C GLN A 44 -7.08 0.23 -3.17
N PHE A 45 -6.24 -0.56 -3.84
CA PHE A 45 -4.88 -0.84 -3.39
C PHE A 45 -4.06 0.43 -3.15
N ALA A 46 -3.91 1.32 -4.14
CA ALA A 46 -3.09 2.53 -3.97
C ALA A 46 -3.63 3.45 -2.86
N HIS A 47 -4.96 3.63 -2.79
CA HIS A 47 -5.60 4.45 -1.77
C HIS A 47 -5.50 3.86 -0.36
N THR A 48 -5.67 2.54 -0.25
CA THR A 48 -5.59 1.82 1.03
C THR A 48 -4.19 1.89 1.61
N ILE A 49 -3.18 1.62 0.78
CA ILE A 49 -1.78 1.75 1.22
C ILE A 49 -1.47 3.19 1.60
N ALA A 50 -1.88 4.18 0.79
CA ALA A 50 -1.66 5.59 1.11
C ALA A 50 -2.29 5.99 2.45
N HIS A 51 -3.52 5.54 2.73
CA HIS A 51 -4.18 5.78 4.01
C HIS A 51 -3.46 5.09 5.18
N GLN A 52 -2.99 3.86 5.02
CA GLN A 52 -2.23 3.18 6.06
C GLN A 52 -0.89 3.87 6.33
N LEU A 53 -0.22 4.38 5.29
CA LEU A 53 1.01 5.14 5.43
C LEU A 53 0.84 6.43 6.23
N THR A 54 -0.29 7.13 6.14
CA THR A 54 -0.50 8.34 6.95
C THR A 54 -0.66 8.03 8.44
N ALA A 55 -1.11 6.82 8.79
CA ALA A 55 -1.23 6.38 10.17
C ALA A 55 0.11 5.92 10.75
N THR A 56 0.96 5.29 9.94
CA THR A 56 2.26 4.74 10.39
C THR A 56 3.42 5.72 10.22
N ILE A 57 3.32 6.64 9.28
CA ILE A 57 4.34 7.65 8.95
C ILE A 57 3.66 9.03 8.93
N PRO A 58 3.68 9.77 10.06
CA PRO A 58 3.00 11.06 10.15
C PRO A 58 3.42 12.07 9.05
N ASP A 59 4.70 12.05 8.65
CA ASP A 59 5.22 12.89 7.56
C ASP A 59 4.53 12.61 6.22
N ALA A 60 4.10 11.37 5.98
CA ALA A 60 3.45 10.97 4.73
C ALA A 60 2.11 11.68 4.51
N LEU A 61 1.39 12.04 5.59
CA LEU A 61 0.10 12.75 5.49
C LEU A 61 0.24 14.06 4.73
N SER A 62 1.17 14.91 5.16
CA SER A 62 1.38 16.23 4.54
C SER A 62 1.81 16.13 3.07
N ILE A 63 2.60 15.10 2.75
CA ILE A 63 3.10 14.83 1.39
C ILE A 63 1.97 14.36 0.48
N ILE A 64 1.15 13.42 0.95
CA ILE A 64 -0.01 12.88 0.23
C ILE A 64 -1.05 13.97 0.00
N GLU A 65 -1.39 14.76 1.02
CA GLU A 65 -2.33 15.88 0.87
C GLU A 65 -1.83 16.88 -0.18
N SER A 66 -0.53 17.18 -0.17
CA SER A 66 0.07 18.08 -1.16
C SER A 66 0.01 17.49 -2.58
N ALA A 67 0.23 16.18 -2.73
CA ALA A 67 0.09 15.49 -4.01
C ALA A 67 -1.35 15.56 -4.54
N VAL A 68 -2.35 15.29 -3.69
CA VAL A 68 -3.77 15.37 -4.05
C VAL A 68 -4.21 16.80 -4.35
N LYS A 69 -3.75 17.80 -3.59
CA LYS A 69 -4.04 19.22 -3.88
C LYS A 69 -3.48 19.65 -5.24
N ARG A 70 -2.29 19.17 -5.63
CA ARG A 70 -1.68 19.46 -6.94
C ARG A 70 -2.37 18.71 -8.08
N ASN A 71 -2.86 17.50 -7.83
CA ASN A 71 -3.54 16.69 -8.83
C ASN A 71 -4.74 15.96 -8.21
N PRO A 72 -5.93 16.60 -8.18
CA PRO A 72 -7.14 15.97 -7.67
C PRO A 72 -7.54 14.70 -8.44
N GLY A 73 -7.09 14.57 -9.69
CA GLY A 73 -7.32 13.38 -10.53
C GLY A 73 -6.68 12.10 -9.98
N LEU A 74 -5.80 12.20 -8.97
CA LEU A 74 -5.25 11.03 -8.27
C LEU A 74 -6.31 10.24 -7.50
N LEU A 75 -7.41 10.89 -7.09
CA LEU A 75 -8.51 10.24 -6.36
C LEU A 75 -9.50 9.51 -7.28
N SER A 76 -9.30 9.55 -8.60
CA SER A 76 -10.20 8.94 -9.56
C SER A 76 -9.46 8.09 -10.58
N THR A 77 -9.93 6.87 -10.75
CA THR A 77 -9.45 5.91 -11.75
C THR A 77 -9.78 6.30 -13.18
N SER A 78 -10.74 7.20 -13.37
CA SER A 78 -11.13 7.70 -14.70
C SER A 78 -10.16 8.76 -15.21
N THR A 79 -9.38 9.37 -14.31
CA THR A 79 -8.51 10.52 -14.62
C THR A 79 -7.02 10.25 -14.37
N SER A 80 -6.68 9.16 -13.68
CA SER A 80 -5.30 8.78 -13.39
C SER A 80 -5.11 7.27 -13.45
N SER A 81 -4.01 6.83 -14.05
CA SER A 81 -3.65 5.40 -14.09
C SER A 81 -3.19 4.91 -12.72
N LEU A 82 -3.33 3.60 -12.47
CA LEU A 82 -2.81 2.96 -11.26
C LEU A 82 -1.34 3.31 -11.02
N SER A 83 -0.51 3.21 -12.05
CA SER A 83 0.94 3.45 -11.95
C SER A 83 1.24 4.86 -11.46
N VAL A 84 0.43 5.85 -11.84
CA VAL A 84 0.53 7.22 -11.37
C VAL A 84 0.02 7.33 -9.93
N GLN A 85 -1.15 6.76 -9.62
CA GLN A 85 -1.69 6.78 -8.25
C GLN A 85 -0.72 6.14 -7.25
N PHE A 86 -0.21 4.95 -7.55
CA PHE A 86 0.75 4.25 -6.70
C PHE A 86 2.05 5.04 -6.54
N ARG A 87 2.56 5.64 -7.63
CA ARG A 87 3.79 6.45 -7.54
C ARG A 87 3.59 7.68 -6.67
N GLU A 88 2.52 8.45 -6.90
CA GLU A 88 2.31 9.73 -6.23
C GLU A 88 1.79 9.59 -4.79
N LEU A 89 1.03 8.54 -4.49
CA LEU A 89 0.40 8.34 -3.18
C LEU A 89 1.15 7.35 -2.27
N VAL A 90 2.03 6.51 -2.82
CA VAL A 90 2.77 5.50 -2.05
C VAL A 90 4.28 5.70 -2.17
N LEU A 91 4.85 5.56 -3.37
CA LEU A 91 6.31 5.56 -3.54
C LEU A 91 6.95 6.91 -3.20
N ASN A 92 6.39 8.02 -3.70
CA ASN A 92 6.94 9.35 -3.47
C ASN A 92 6.86 9.76 -1.99
N PRO A 93 5.72 9.61 -1.30
CA PRO A 93 5.64 9.85 0.15
C PRO A 93 6.64 9.03 0.96
N MET A 94 6.80 7.74 0.66
CA MET A 94 7.78 6.89 1.35
C MET A 94 9.21 7.35 1.13
N LYS A 95 9.59 7.71 -0.11
CA LYS A 95 10.96 8.19 -0.41
C LYS A 95 11.28 9.49 0.31
N ILE A 96 10.32 10.41 0.37
CA ILE A 96 10.50 11.70 1.02
C ILE A 96 10.55 11.51 2.54
N ALA A 97 9.65 10.71 3.13
CA ALA A 97 9.67 10.40 4.55
C ALA A 97 10.91 9.58 4.98
N ALA A 98 11.44 8.72 4.09
CA ALA A 98 12.68 7.99 4.33
C ALA A 98 13.93 8.89 4.39
N SER A 99 13.82 10.13 3.88
CA SER A 99 14.90 11.12 3.98
C SER A 99 14.86 11.93 5.28
N SER A 100 13.74 11.95 6.01
CA SER A 100 13.56 12.69 7.27
C SER A 100 13.73 11.84 8.54
N VAL A 101 13.50 10.52 8.46
CA VAL A 101 13.52 9.59 9.60
C VAL A 101 14.36 8.36 9.25
N GLU A 102 14.93 7.66 10.25
CA GLU A 102 15.35 6.26 10.13
C GLU A 102 14.15 5.37 9.80
N LEU A 103 13.57 5.53 8.62
CA LEU A 103 12.51 4.69 8.05
C LEU A 103 13.05 3.31 7.65
N ALA A 104 14.16 2.89 8.26
CA ALA A 104 15.02 1.78 7.87
C ALA A 104 14.32 0.41 7.97
N SER A 105 13.08 0.36 8.46
CA SER A 105 12.33 -0.89 8.64
C SER A 105 10.86 -0.84 8.18
N ALA A 106 10.41 0.22 7.49
CA ALA A 106 9.04 0.32 7.00
C ALA A 106 8.74 -0.79 5.98
N THR A 107 7.92 -1.78 6.37
CA THR A 107 7.59 -2.93 5.53
C THR A 107 6.18 -2.80 4.96
N ILE A 108 6.05 -3.02 3.65
CA ILE A 108 4.74 -3.18 2.99
C ILE A 108 4.57 -4.65 2.63
N LEU A 109 3.49 -5.27 3.12
CA LEU A 109 3.16 -6.66 2.82
C LEU A 109 2.04 -6.76 1.79
N LEU A 110 2.28 -7.51 0.72
CA LEU A 110 1.33 -7.77 -0.37
C LEU A 110 1.14 -9.28 -0.55
N ASP A 111 -0.11 -9.73 -0.58
CA ASP A 111 -0.47 -11.13 -0.82
C ASP A 111 -1.56 -11.25 -1.89
N GLY A 112 -1.55 -12.32 -2.67
CA GLY A 112 -2.56 -12.59 -3.71
C GLY A 112 -2.34 -11.84 -5.03
N LEU A 113 -1.12 -11.39 -5.35
CA LEU A 113 -0.84 -10.67 -6.62
C LEU A 113 -1.18 -11.49 -7.88
N ASP A 114 -1.22 -12.82 -7.79
CA ASP A 114 -1.64 -13.73 -8.87
C ASP A 114 -3.17 -13.86 -9.01
N GLU A 115 -3.93 -13.22 -8.12
CA GLU A 115 -5.39 -13.23 -8.10
C GLU A 115 -6.01 -11.97 -8.71
N CYS A 116 -5.19 -11.11 -9.31
CA CYS A 116 -5.53 -9.77 -9.76
C CYS A 116 -5.36 -9.57 -11.28
#